data_AF-A0A966DBU3-F1
#
_entry.id   AF-A0A966DBU3-F1
#
_cell.length_a   1.000
_cell.length_b   1.000
_cell.length_c   1.000
_cell.angle_alpha   90.00
_cell.angle_beta   90.00
_cell.angle_gamma   90.00
#
_symmetry.space_group_name_H-M   'P 1'
#
loop_
_entity.id
_entity.type
_entity.pdbx_description
1 polymer ?
#
loop_
_entity_poly.entity_id
_entity_poly.type
_entity_poly.pdbx_seq_one_letter_code
_entity_poly.pdbx_strand_id
1 'polypeptide(L)'
;DFGVQLKLGKSLKAIEDTKVLLNDGSTVDTDFVLLSVGVRPTLQIAKDAGLAIGPAGGLEVDSEMRTSDESIYAAGDMAEVRHTVLGKTVRMPLAGPANRQGRLAAENALGAHRSYKGVSGTSVVKVFEAVAGSVGLNLKAAKDAGLDADAVVVHKASHTSYFPGSEKVSLMLIFDKKTKQLLGAQAAGRVGIDKRLDVIATAMAGSLTIDDLAELDLAYAPPFNSPNGPVNMAAFTAQNHLSNFSPSILAKDLETFVLEKQPIAIDLRDPITFGKASLRGSNNLSQAMLRDNLDKIPQGHAILLISDDGQKGHVVLRMLKGAGFEEVYNLSGGYISMERHARAIGYEHLDVALLPIEKKSVKKEKASGEEEQVEEAVANDGPVILDVRTPMEFAMGAYPGAINVGLDDLQSWAVNFEDKDRKIIVYCASGARS
;
A
#
# COMPACT_ATOMS: atom_id res chain seq x y z
N ASP A 1 -6.19 11.72 15.19
CA ASP A 1 -5.35 10.92 16.13
C ASP A 1 -4.53 11.81 17.07
N PHE A 2 -3.67 12.70 16.57
CA PHE A 2 -2.78 13.51 17.43
C PHE A 2 -3.18 14.99 17.56
N GLY A 3 -4.43 15.35 17.26
CA GLY A 3 -4.92 16.74 17.36
C GLY A 3 -4.35 17.72 16.31
N VAL A 4 -3.53 17.25 15.36
CA VAL A 4 -3.00 18.09 14.27
C VAL A 4 -4.07 18.36 13.23
N GLN A 5 -4.30 19.63 12.91
CA GLN A 5 -5.14 20.04 11.79
C GLN A 5 -4.28 20.17 10.52
N LEU A 6 -4.61 19.39 9.49
CA LEU A 6 -3.91 19.42 8.20
C LEU A 6 -4.68 20.30 7.21
N LYS A 7 -4.02 21.34 6.68
CA LYS A 7 -4.55 22.20 5.61
C LYS A 7 -3.77 21.97 4.32
N LEU A 8 -4.11 20.89 3.61
CA LEU A 8 -3.47 20.51 2.34
C LEU A 8 -3.97 21.41 1.19
N GLY A 9 -3.14 21.58 0.15
CA GLY A 9 -3.48 22.44 -1.00
C GLY A 9 -3.58 23.94 -0.69
N LYS A 10 -3.18 24.35 0.52
CA LYS A 10 -3.13 25.75 0.95
C LYS A 10 -1.69 26.24 1.02
N SER A 11 -1.48 27.51 0.71
CA SER A 11 -0.17 28.18 0.85
C SER A 11 -0.29 29.46 1.67
N LEU A 12 0.80 29.81 2.38
CA LEU A 12 0.90 31.03 3.16
C LEU A 12 0.94 32.25 2.22
N LYS A 13 0.05 33.21 2.43
CA LYS A 13 -0.02 34.47 1.67
C LYS A 13 0.56 35.65 2.46
N ALA A 14 0.23 35.76 3.75
CA ALA A 14 0.77 36.80 4.63
C ALA A 14 0.80 36.32 6.09
N ILE A 15 1.73 36.86 6.87
CA ILE A 15 1.77 36.73 8.33
C ILE A 15 1.34 38.08 8.90
N GLU A 16 0.31 38.08 9.72
CA GLU A 16 -0.23 39.24 10.43
C GLU A 16 0.02 39.06 11.95
N ASP A 17 -0.30 40.07 12.76
CA ASP A 17 0.08 40.13 14.18
C ASP A 17 -0.38 38.91 15.00
N THR A 18 -1.58 38.40 14.76
CA THR A 18 -2.17 37.28 15.54
C THR A 18 -2.68 36.14 14.68
N LYS A 19 -2.40 36.17 13.36
CA LYS A 19 -2.95 35.21 12.40
C LYS A 19 -2.12 35.13 11.13
N VAL A 20 -2.34 34.07 10.37
CA VAL A 20 -1.83 33.92 9.00
C VAL A 20 -2.96 33.93 7.99
N LEU A 21 -2.75 34.62 6.87
CA LEU A 21 -3.63 34.63 5.71
C LEU A 21 -3.17 33.57 4.71
N LEU A 22 -4.10 32.75 4.24
CA LEU A 22 -3.86 31.72 3.23
C LEU A 22 -4.23 32.20 1.82
N ASN A 23 -3.77 31.47 0.81
CA ASN A 23 -3.99 31.80 -0.60
C ASN A 23 -5.45 31.80 -1.05
N ASP A 24 -6.33 31.10 -0.33
CA ASP A 24 -7.78 31.07 -0.59
C ASP A 24 -8.56 32.15 0.18
N GLY A 25 -7.87 33.05 0.89
CA GLY A 25 -8.47 34.10 1.71
C GLY A 25 -8.87 33.66 3.11
N SER A 26 -8.76 32.37 3.45
CA SER A 26 -9.00 31.91 4.82
C SER A 26 -7.86 32.32 5.77
N THR A 27 -8.16 32.41 7.06
CA THR A 27 -7.20 32.78 8.10
C THR A 27 -7.01 31.66 9.11
N VAL A 28 -5.85 31.65 9.77
CA VAL A 28 -5.57 30.78 10.92
C VAL A 28 -4.97 31.63 12.03
N ASP A 29 -5.67 31.73 13.15
CA ASP A 29 -5.15 32.41 14.34
C ASP A 29 -3.99 31.61 14.92
N THR A 30 -2.89 32.28 15.25
CA THR A 30 -1.69 31.63 15.78
C THR A 30 -0.78 32.61 16.50
N ASP A 31 -0.11 32.14 17.53
CA ASP A 31 0.89 32.90 18.30
C ASP A 31 2.31 32.71 17.76
N PHE A 32 2.52 31.68 16.93
CA PHE A 32 3.83 31.30 16.43
C PHE A 32 3.76 30.69 15.02
N VAL A 33 4.74 31.01 14.18
CA VAL A 33 4.87 30.47 12.82
C VAL A 33 6.25 29.88 12.63
N LEU A 34 6.31 28.58 12.33
CA LEU A 34 7.53 27.88 11.93
C LEU A 34 7.57 27.72 10.40
N LEU A 35 8.53 28.38 9.75
CA LEU A 35 8.73 28.23 8.31
C LEU A 35 9.66 27.03 8.01
N SER A 36 9.10 25.97 7.44
CA SER A 36 9.83 24.77 7.00
C SER A 36 9.53 24.46 5.53
N VAL A 37 9.93 25.37 4.64
CA VAL A 37 9.58 25.36 3.19
C VAL A 37 10.74 24.94 2.28
N GLY A 38 11.73 24.25 2.84
CA GLY A 38 12.94 23.82 2.15
C GLY A 38 14.13 24.77 2.33
N VAL A 39 15.28 24.37 1.80
CA VAL A 39 16.57 25.06 1.96
C VAL A 39 17.12 25.51 0.61
N ARG A 40 17.91 26.58 0.58
CA ARG A 40 18.70 27.00 -0.59
C ARG A 40 20.19 26.86 -0.27
N PRO A 41 21.04 26.48 -1.23
CA PRO A 41 22.47 26.34 -0.97
C PRO A 41 23.12 27.72 -0.75
N THR A 42 24.10 27.77 0.15
CA THR A 42 24.90 28.98 0.40
C THR A 42 26.04 29.05 -0.61
N LEU A 43 25.86 29.83 -1.67
CA LEU A 43 26.77 29.87 -2.83
C LEU A 43 27.56 31.18 -2.96
N GLN A 44 27.43 32.13 -2.02
CA GLN A 44 27.98 33.48 -2.19
C GLN A 44 29.51 33.45 -2.41
N ILE A 45 30.25 32.75 -1.55
CA ILE A 45 31.71 32.61 -1.67
C ILE A 45 32.11 31.99 -3.01
N ALA A 46 31.40 30.94 -3.45
CA ALA A 46 31.69 30.27 -4.72
C ALA A 46 31.46 31.20 -5.92
N LYS A 47 30.37 31.98 -5.90
CA LYS A 47 30.06 32.97 -6.94
C LYS A 47 31.08 34.10 -6.98
N ASP A 48 31.43 34.65 -5.82
CA ASP A 48 32.41 35.73 -5.72
C ASP A 48 33.81 35.28 -6.16
N ALA A 49 34.14 34.00 -5.99
CA ALA A 49 35.36 33.37 -6.48
C ALA A 49 35.31 32.95 -7.97
N GLY A 50 34.18 33.14 -8.66
CA GLY A 50 34.03 32.77 -10.08
C GLY A 50 33.91 31.26 -10.35
N LEU A 51 33.54 30.46 -9.34
CA LEU A 51 33.34 29.01 -9.50
C LEU A 51 32.06 28.68 -10.27
N ALA A 52 32.08 27.60 -11.04
CA ALA A 52 30.95 27.15 -11.83
C ALA A 52 29.73 26.76 -10.95
N ILE A 53 28.56 27.27 -11.30
CA ILE A 53 27.28 26.91 -10.69
C ILE A 53 26.53 26.04 -11.67
N GLY A 54 26.13 24.84 -11.23
CA GLY A 54 25.53 23.85 -12.09
C GLY A 54 24.05 24.10 -12.38
N PRO A 55 23.46 23.29 -13.28
CA PRO A 55 22.07 23.43 -13.71
C PRO A 55 21.03 23.08 -12.63
N ALA A 56 21.42 22.38 -11.55
CA ALA A 56 20.53 22.10 -10.42
C ALA A 56 20.52 23.22 -9.35
N GLY A 57 21.24 24.32 -9.60
CA GLY A 57 21.31 25.51 -8.73
C GLY A 57 22.23 25.35 -7.52
N GLY A 58 23.19 24.42 -7.58
CA GLY A 58 24.27 24.20 -6.60
C GLY A 58 25.65 24.47 -7.20
N LEU A 59 26.69 24.34 -6.38
CA LEU A 59 28.09 24.40 -6.82
C LEU A 59 28.40 23.16 -7.66
N GLU A 60 28.86 23.39 -8.89
CA GLU A 60 29.26 22.30 -9.78
C GLU A 60 30.55 21.66 -9.26
N VAL A 61 30.54 20.34 -9.19
CA VAL A 61 31.71 19.53 -8.86
C VAL A 61 31.82 18.35 -9.81
N ASP A 62 33.04 17.89 -10.03
CA ASP A 62 33.29 16.66 -10.77
C ASP A 62 33.05 15.40 -9.90
N SER A 63 33.38 14.23 -10.45
CA SER A 63 33.21 12.97 -9.71
C SER A 63 34.18 12.83 -8.52
N GLU A 64 35.26 13.60 -8.46
CA GLU A 64 36.22 13.66 -7.35
C GLU A 64 35.86 14.74 -6.32
N MET A 65 34.68 15.38 -6.44
CA MET A 65 34.21 16.48 -5.60
C MET A 65 35.04 17.77 -5.74
N ARG A 66 35.79 17.91 -6.83
CA ARG A 66 36.57 19.10 -7.18
C ARG A 66 35.69 20.09 -7.93
N THR A 67 35.85 21.38 -7.66
CA THR A 67 35.13 22.46 -8.36
C THR A 67 35.79 22.77 -9.71
N SER A 68 35.38 23.86 -10.38
CA SER A 68 36.07 24.36 -11.56
C SER A 68 37.49 24.88 -11.30
N ASP A 69 37.88 25.08 -10.04
CA ASP A 69 39.26 25.33 -9.61
C ASP A 69 39.87 24.05 -9.02
N GLU A 70 41.05 23.66 -9.50
CA GLU A 70 41.70 22.41 -9.12
C GLU A 70 42.13 22.32 -7.66
N SER A 71 42.27 23.47 -6.99
CA SER A 71 42.66 23.58 -5.58
C SER A 71 41.46 23.63 -4.64
N ILE A 72 40.23 23.74 -5.16
CA ILE A 72 39.02 23.92 -4.36
C ILE A 72 38.12 22.70 -4.53
N TYR A 73 37.77 22.09 -3.40
CA TYR A 73 36.82 20.97 -3.30
C TYR A 73 35.56 21.42 -2.57
N ALA A 74 34.43 20.80 -2.88
CA ALA A 74 33.16 21.09 -2.22
C ALA A 74 32.37 19.81 -1.95
N ALA A 75 31.57 19.84 -0.89
CA ALA A 75 30.75 18.71 -0.46
C ALA A 75 29.48 19.19 0.25
N GLY A 76 28.54 18.29 0.46
CA GLY A 76 27.31 18.54 1.18
C GLY A 76 26.25 19.28 0.37
N ASP A 77 25.32 19.90 1.07
CA ASP A 77 24.07 20.44 0.52
C ASP A 77 24.23 21.50 -0.57
N MET A 78 25.43 22.08 -0.68
CA MET A 78 25.77 23.04 -1.73
C MET A 78 26.18 22.39 -3.05
N ALA A 79 26.73 21.19 -3.02
CA ALA A 79 27.30 20.53 -4.18
C ALA A 79 26.22 19.83 -5.02
N GLU A 80 26.40 19.90 -6.34
CA GLU A 80 25.60 19.12 -7.27
C GLU A 80 26.21 17.73 -7.47
N VAL A 81 25.37 16.70 -7.47
CA VAL A 81 25.81 15.31 -7.65
C VAL A 81 24.89 14.54 -8.58
N ARG A 82 25.41 13.46 -9.18
CA ARG A 82 24.61 12.58 -10.02
C ARG A 82 23.60 11.78 -9.20
N HIS A 83 22.34 11.82 -9.59
CA HIS A 83 21.32 10.90 -9.10
C HIS A 83 21.47 9.54 -9.79
N THR A 84 21.59 8.45 -9.04
CA THR A 84 21.94 7.13 -9.61
C THR A 84 20.86 6.57 -10.53
N VAL A 85 19.59 6.71 -10.16
CA VAL A 85 18.45 6.24 -10.98
C VAL A 85 18.12 7.19 -12.13
N LEU A 86 17.92 8.49 -11.83
CA LEU A 86 17.53 9.48 -12.83
C LEU A 86 18.65 9.79 -13.85
N GLY A 87 19.91 9.53 -13.51
CA GLY A 87 21.07 9.83 -14.36
C GLY A 87 21.37 11.32 -14.51
N LYS A 88 20.57 12.21 -13.91
CA LYS A 88 20.73 13.67 -13.96
C LYS A 88 21.49 14.20 -12.75
N THR A 89 22.09 15.36 -12.93
CA THR A 89 22.66 16.17 -11.85
C THR A 89 21.54 16.75 -10.98
N VAL A 90 21.67 16.61 -9.66
CA VAL A 90 20.69 17.06 -8.68
C VAL A 90 21.38 17.65 -7.45
N ARG A 91 20.63 18.41 -6.66
CA ARG A 91 20.99 18.76 -5.30
C ARG A 91 20.23 17.88 -4.32
N MET A 92 20.94 17.23 -3.41
CA MET A 92 20.35 16.30 -2.43
C MET A 92 20.81 16.66 -1.01
N PRO A 93 20.12 17.60 -0.33
CA PRO A 93 20.52 18.09 0.99
C PRO A 93 20.21 17.06 2.07
N LEU A 94 21.09 16.06 2.22
CA LEU A 94 20.98 14.96 3.15
C LEU A 94 22.33 14.70 3.82
N ALA A 95 22.31 14.46 5.13
CA ALA A 95 23.52 14.30 5.94
C ALA A 95 24.38 13.10 5.51
N GLY A 96 23.78 11.96 5.13
CA GLY A 96 24.50 10.76 4.71
C GLY A 96 25.36 10.98 3.46
N PRO A 97 24.80 11.52 2.36
CA PRO A 97 25.58 12.02 1.22
C PRO A 97 26.66 13.02 1.62
N ALA A 98 26.33 14.07 2.40
CA ALA A 98 27.27 15.11 2.81
C ALA A 98 28.52 14.56 3.52
N ASN A 99 28.33 13.64 4.48
CA ASN A 99 29.43 13.01 5.21
C ASN A 99 30.36 12.19 4.29
N ARG A 100 29.77 11.39 3.39
CA ARG A 100 30.54 10.57 2.43
C ARG A 100 31.30 11.42 1.41
N GLN A 101 30.66 12.49 0.94
CA GLN A 101 31.26 13.47 0.04
C GLN A 101 32.43 14.19 0.72
N GLY A 102 32.27 14.65 1.96
CA GLY A 102 33.34 15.32 2.70
C GLY A 102 34.57 14.41 2.91
N ARG A 103 34.34 13.15 3.27
CA ARG A 103 35.42 12.14 3.36
C ARG A 103 36.15 11.99 2.03
N LEU A 104 35.42 11.87 0.93
CA LEU A 104 35.98 11.70 -0.41
C LEU A 104 36.73 12.94 -0.90
N ALA A 105 36.17 14.13 -0.70
CA ALA A 105 36.82 15.40 -1.01
C ALA A 105 38.14 15.55 -0.26
N ALA A 106 38.19 15.19 1.03
CA ALA A 106 39.41 15.23 1.83
C ALA A 106 40.46 14.22 1.32
N GLU A 107 40.07 12.99 0.99
CA GLU A 107 40.98 12.01 0.38
C GLU A 107 41.57 12.52 -0.94
N ASN A 108 40.74 13.10 -1.81
CA ASN A 108 41.18 13.59 -3.12
C ASN A 108 42.05 14.85 -3.02
N ALA A 109 41.76 15.74 -2.07
CA ALA A 109 42.62 16.88 -1.76
C ALA A 109 44.03 16.46 -1.29
N LEU A 110 44.18 15.26 -0.73
CA LEU A 110 45.46 14.67 -0.32
C LEU A 110 46.13 13.84 -1.43
N GLY A 111 45.63 13.91 -2.67
CA GLY A 111 46.20 13.22 -3.83
C GLY A 111 45.64 11.82 -4.10
N ALA A 112 44.51 11.44 -3.48
CA ALA A 112 43.75 10.29 -3.95
C ALA A 112 42.95 10.64 -5.22
N HIS A 113 42.45 9.60 -5.90
CA HIS A 113 41.61 9.70 -7.11
C HIS A 113 40.36 8.83 -6.95
N ARG A 114 39.50 9.19 -6.01
CA ARG A 114 38.27 8.46 -5.68
C ARG A 114 37.07 9.17 -6.29
N SER A 115 36.25 8.42 -7.03
CA SER A 115 35.00 8.94 -7.59
C SER A 115 33.80 8.68 -6.68
N TYR A 116 33.00 9.71 -6.44
CA TYR A 116 31.68 9.61 -5.83
C TYR A 116 30.71 8.87 -6.78
N LYS A 117 30.02 7.85 -6.25
CA LYS A 117 29.12 7.00 -7.05
C LYS A 117 27.72 7.59 -7.26
N GLY A 118 27.46 8.78 -6.71
CA GLY A 118 26.16 9.45 -6.79
C GLY A 118 25.25 9.13 -5.61
N VAL A 119 23.99 9.57 -5.73
CA VAL A 119 22.99 9.50 -4.67
C VAL A 119 21.67 8.91 -5.18
N SER A 120 21.00 8.12 -4.34
CA SER A 120 19.65 7.56 -4.61
C SER A 120 18.54 8.25 -3.82
N GLY A 121 18.87 9.16 -2.89
CA GLY A 121 17.87 9.93 -2.13
C GLY A 121 17.18 9.16 -1.00
N THR A 122 17.83 8.15 -0.41
CA THR A 122 17.29 7.45 0.76
C THR A 122 17.05 8.43 1.92
N SER A 123 15.81 8.49 2.40
CA SER A 123 15.40 9.33 3.53
C SER A 123 14.29 8.65 4.34
N VAL A 124 14.24 9.00 5.63
CA VAL A 124 13.26 8.47 6.59
C VAL A 124 12.89 9.57 7.58
N VAL A 125 11.63 9.57 8.01
CA VAL A 125 11.07 10.52 8.98
C VAL A 125 10.18 9.78 9.97
N LYS A 126 10.25 10.22 11.23
CA LYS A 126 9.31 9.82 12.28
C LYS A 126 8.18 10.85 12.35
N VAL A 127 6.94 10.38 12.25
CA VAL A 127 5.72 11.18 12.34
C VAL A 127 4.89 10.62 13.48
N PHE A 128 5.01 11.24 14.66
CA PHE A 128 4.50 10.69 15.91
C PHE A 128 5.02 9.26 16.15
N GLU A 129 4.13 8.27 16.13
CA GLU A 129 4.46 6.86 16.31
C GLU A 129 4.70 6.12 14.98
N ALA A 130 4.42 6.77 13.86
CA ALA A 130 4.66 6.21 12.54
C ALA A 130 6.06 6.58 12.03
N VAL A 131 6.58 5.73 11.16
CA VAL A 131 7.78 5.96 10.37
C VAL A 131 7.38 5.90 8.90
N ALA A 132 7.88 6.84 8.11
CA ALA A 132 7.73 6.85 6.66
C ALA A 132 9.06 7.17 6.02
N GLY A 133 9.31 6.65 4.82
CA GLY A 133 10.51 6.98 4.08
C GLY A 133 10.47 6.48 2.64
N SER A 134 11.50 6.85 1.90
CA SER A 134 11.64 6.51 0.49
C SER A 134 13.09 6.39 0.07
N VAL A 135 13.33 5.65 -0.99
CA VAL A 135 14.59 5.58 -1.72
C VAL A 135 14.30 5.62 -3.21
N GLY A 136 15.16 6.26 -4.00
CA GLY A 136 15.02 6.35 -5.44
C GLY A 136 13.91 7.31 -5.89
N LEU A 137 13.34 7.00 -7.04
CA LEU A 137 12.24 7.76 -7.63
C LEU A 137 10.89 7.23 -7.12
N ASN A 138 9.97 8.15 -6.85
CA ASN A 138 8.55 7.79 -6.77
C ASN A 138 8.00 7.51 -8.19
N LEU A 139 6.85 6.84 -8.27
CA LEU A 139 6.28 6.41 -9.55
C LEU A 139 5.98 7.58 -10.49
N LYS A 140 5.52 8.74 -9.97
CA LYS A 140 5.26 9.92 -10.80
C LYS A 140 6.56 10.45 -11.39
N ALA A 141 7.59 10.66 -10.57
CA ALA A 141 8.89 11.16 -11.01
C ALA A 141 9.58 10.21 -12.01
N ALA A 142 9.42 8.91 -11.85
CA ALA A 142 9.93 7.92 -12.80
C ALA A 142 9.23 8.03 -14.17
N LYS A 143 7.89 8.13 -14.19
CA LYS A 143 7.11 8.34 -15.42
C LYS A 143 7.40 9.69 -16.08
N ASP A 144 7.47 10.77 -15.31
CA ASP A 144 7.81 12.12 -15.79
C ASP A 144 9.24 12.17 -16.39
N ALA A 145 10.13 11.29 -15.93
CA ALA A 145 11.48 11.14 -16.47
C ALA A 145 11.53 10.29 -17.77
N GLY A 146 10.41 9.77 -18.25
CA GLY A 146 10.32 8.95 -19.44
C GLY A 146 10.71 7.47 -19.24
N LEU A 147 10.80 7.00 -17.99
CA LEU A 147 11.07 5.59 -17.69
C LEU A 147 9.79 4.76 -17.85
N ASP A 148 9.93 3.51 -18.30
CA ASP A 148 8.82 2.55 -18.42
C ASP A 148 8.50 1.94 -17.05
N ALA A 149 8.07 2.80 -16.13
CA ALA A 149 7.96 2.52 -14.71
C ALA A 149 6.58 2.00 -14.32
N ASP A 150 6.57 0.99 -13.46
CA ASP A 150 5.38 0.47 -12.78
C ASP A 150 5.62 0.33 -11.27
N ALA A 151 4.55 0.01 -10.53
CA ALA A 151 4.67 -0.26 -9.10
C ALA A 151 3.66 -1.29 -8.59
N VAL A 152 4.00 -1.91 -7.48
CA VAL A 152 3.08 -2.73 -6.67
C VAL A 152 3.12 -2.28 -5.21
N VAL A 153 2.04 -2.53 -4.48
CA VAL A 153 1.94 -2.25 -3.04
C VAL A 153 1.63 -3.53 -2.29
N VAL A 154 2.35 -3.77 -1.19
CA VAL A 154 2.07 -4.84 -0.25
C VAL A 154 1.88 -4.28 1.16
N HIS A 155 0.96 -4.88 1.93
CA HIS A 155 0.82 -4.62 3.37
C HIS A 155 1.11 -5.90 4.13
N LYS A 156 2.38 -6.11 4.48
CA LYS A 156 2.84 -7.35 5.11
C LYS A 156 3.26 -7.08 6.55
N ALA A 157 2.93 -8.01 7.44
CA ALA A 157 3.38 -7.97 8.82
C ALA A 157 4.91 -7.79 8.92
N SER A 158 5.37 -6.94 9.83
CA SER A 158 6.77 -6.60 10.11
C SER A 158 7.59 -7.81 10.49
N HIS A 159 6.97 -8.78 11.14
CA HIS A 159 7.51 -10.09 11.47
C HIS A 159 6.35 -11.08 11.60
N THR A 160 6.64 -12.34 11.88
CA THR A 160 5.60 -13.36 11.94
C THR A 160 4.48 -12.97 12.92
N SER A 161 3.22 -13.08 12.47
CA SER A 161 2.06 -12.48 13.15
C SER A 161 1.69 -13.13 14.48
N TYR A 162 2.11 -14.38 14.72
CA TYR A 162 1.90 -15.03 16.02
C TYR A 162 2.83 -14.48 17.11
N PHE A 163 3.90 -13.75 16.75
CA PHE A 163 4.83 -13.18 17.71
C PHE A 163 4.38 -11.76 18.09
N PRO A 164 4.41 -11.39 19.39
CA PRO A 164 3.92 -10.09 19.85
C PRO A 164 4.54 -8.87 19.15
N GLY A 165 3.77 -7.78 19.07
CA GLY A 165 4.22 -6.50 18.50
C GLY A 165 4.34 -6.46 16.98
N SER A 166 3.79 -7.46 16.27
CA SER A 166 3.78 -7.49 14.81
C SER A 166 2.80 -6.46 14.24
N GLU A 167 3.31 -5.61 13.36
CA GLU A 167 2.60 -4.46 12.79
C GLU A 167 2.68 -4.49 11.26
N LYS A 168 1.69 -3.92 10.56
CA LYS A 168 1.74 -3.89 9.08
C LYS A 168 2.80 -2.91 8.57
N VAL A 169 3.67 -3.41 7.69
CA VAL A 169 4.56 -2.62 6.84
C VAL A 169 3.86 -2.43 5.50
N SER A 170 3.66 -1.17 5.14
CA SER A 170 3.15 -0.78 3.82
C SER A 170 4.36 -0.50 2.95
N LEU A 171 4.58 -1.28 1.91
CA LEU A 171 5.73 -1.16 1.03
C LEU A 171 5.26 -1.06 -0.42
N MET A 172 5.57 0.08 -1.05
CA MET A 172 5.46 0.26 -2.50
C MET A 172 6.83 0.04 -3.13
N LEU A 173 6.89 -0.85 -4.12
CA LEU A 173 8.08 -1.10 -4.93
C LEU A 173 7.86 -0.50 -6.32
N ILE A 174 8.78 0.34 -6.78
CA ILE A 174 8.76 0.97 -8.11
C ILE A 174 9.90 0.40 -8.96
N PHE A 175 9.60 -0.02 -10.17
CA PHE A 175 10.53 -0.74 -11.03
C PHE A 175 10.31 -0.44 -12.50
N ASP A 176 11.34 -0.67 -13.31
CA ASP A 176 11.26 -0.62 -14.77
C ASP A 176 10.70 -1.94 -15.30
N LYS A 177 9.69 -1.86 -16.18
CA LYS A 177 8.94 -3.05 -16.65
C LYS A 177 9.76 -3.98 -17.53
N LYS A 178 10.73 -3.45 -18.27
CA LYS A 178 11.52 -4.21 -19.26
C LYS A 178 12.75 -4.82 -18.61
N THR A 179 13.51 -4.00 -17.90
CA THR A 179 14.77 -4.39 -17.27
C THR A 179 14.59 -5.03 -15.91
N LYS A 180 13.40 -4.87 -15.29
CA LYS A 180 13.08 -5.29 -13.92
C LYS A 180 13.99 -4.65 -12.87
N GLN A 181 14.70 -3.58 -13.21
CA GLN A 181 15.54 -2.86 -12.25
C GLN A 181 14.68 -2.06 -11.28
N LEU A 182 15.16 -1.96 -10.03
CA LEU A 182 14.56 -1.15 -9.00
C LEU A 182 14.78 0.34 -9.29
N LEU A 183 13.70 1.11 -9.41
CA LEU A 183 13.74 2.56 -9.61
C LEU A 183 13.55 3.32 -8.30
N GLY A 184 12.83 2.72 -7.36
CA GLY A 184 12.64 3.27 -6.03
C GLY A 184 11.69 2.45 -5.17
N ALA A 185 11.52 2.88 -3.93
CA ALA A 185 10.55 2.32 -3.01
C ALA A 185 10.07 3.37 -2.02
N GLN A 186 8.88 3.13 -1.48
CA GLN A 186 8.30 3.92 -0.39
C GLN A 186 7.79 2.95 0.67
N ALA A 187 8.09 3.24 1.94
CA ALA A 187 7.67 2.41 3.05
C ALA A 187 7.06 3.26 4.16
N ALA A 188 5.99 2.75 4.77
CA ALA A 188 5.33 3.39 5.91
C ALA A 188 4.72 2.37 6.87
N GLY A 189 4.76 2.68 8.16
CA GLY A 189 4.22 1.84 9.23
C GLY A 189 4.89 2.17 10.57
N ARG A 190 4.75 1.27 11.56
CA ARG A 190 5.24 1.52 12.92
C ARG A 190 6.54 0.78 13.24
N VAL A 191 6.76 -0.38 12.62
CA VAL A 191 7.86 -1.30 12.97
C VAL A 191 8.68 -1.68 11.74
N GLY A 192 9.99 -1.47 11.84
CA GLY A 192 11.00 -1.95 10.89
C GLY A 192 10.89 -1.36 9.49
N ILE A 193 10.51 -0.09 9.36
CA ILE A 193 10.40 0.63 8.06
C ILE A 193 11.78 0.94 7.49
N ASP A 194 12.66 1.45 8.34
CA ASP A 194 14.10 1.65 8.11
C ASP A 194 14.77 0.41 7.51
N LYS A 195 14.59 -0.77 8.13
CA LYS A 195 15.18 -2.02 7.64
C LYS A 195 14.78 -2.34 6.19
N ARG A 196 13.55 -2.05 5.79
CA ARG A 196 13.07 -2.33 4.42
C ARG A 196 13.67 -1.35 3.44
N LEU A 197 13.73 -0.07 3.82
CA LEU A 197 14.36 0.97 3.01
C LEU A 197 15.86 0.69 2.81
N ASP A 198 16.57 0.24 3.85
CA ASP A 198 18.00 -0.05 3.77
C ASP A 198 18.31 -1.25 2.88
N VAL A 199 17.52 -2.33 2.95
CA VAL A 199 17.65 -3.48 2.05
C VAL A 199 17.43 -3.05 0.60
N ILE A 200 16.39 -2.27 0.33
CA ILE A 200 16.08 -1.81 -1.03
C ILE A 200 17.13 -0.82 -1.53
N ALA A 201 17.60 0.10 -0.68
CA ALA A 201 18.68 1.01 -1.02
C ALA A 201 19.97 0.27 -1.37
N THR A 202 20.27 -0.80 -0.64
CA THR A 202 21.42 -1.68 -0.91
C THR A 202 21.24 -2.43 -2.22
N ALA A 203 20.07 -3.02 -2.45
CA ALA A 203 19.74 -3.71 -3.70
C ALA A 203 19.87 -2.77 -4.92
N MET A 204 19.36 -1.54 -4.82
CA MET A 204 19.50 -0.51 -5.85
C MET A 204 20.96 -0.12 -6.07
N ALA A 205 21.77 0.02 -5.02
CA ALA A 205 23.20 0.30 -5.16
C ALA A 205 23.94 -0.85 -5.85
N GLY A 206 23.49 -2.10 -5.66
CA GLY A 206 23.98 -3.29 -6.35
C GLY A 206 23.38 -3.50 -7.75
N SER A 207 22.51 -2.61 -8.24
CA SER A 207 21.77 -2.78 -9.50
C SER A 207 20.97 -4.09 -9.59
N LEU A 208 20.50 -4.58 -8.44
CA LEU A 208 19.67 -5.78 -8.36
C LEU A 208 18.30 -5.54 -9.01
N THR A 209 17.77 -6.61 -9.59
CA THR A 209 16.44 -6.66 -10.20
C THR A 209 15.38 -7.11 -9.20
N ILE A 210 14.12 -7.05 -9.62
CA ILE A 210 13.00 -7.66 -8.89
C ILE A 210 13.24 -9.17 -8.67
N ASP A 211 13.82 -9.86 -9.65
CA ASP A 211 14.07 -11.30 -9.56
C ASP A 211 15.14 -11.60 -8.49
N ASP A 212 16.21 -10.79 -8.43
CA ASP A 212 17.20 -10.89 -7.37
C ASP A 212 16.61 -10.55 -5.99
N LEU A 213 15.71 -9.57 -5.93
CA LEU A 213 15.02 -9.16 -4.69
C LEU A 213 14.13 -10.29 -4.14
N ALA A 214 13.57 -11.12 -5.01
CA ALA A 214 12.75 -12.27 -4.63
C ALA A 214 13.58 -13.34 -3.91
N GLU A 215 14.83 -13.54 -4.34
CA GLU A 215 15.76 -14.58 -3.87
C GLU A 215 16.64 -14.14 -2.69
N LEU A 216 16.50 -12.90 -2.18
CA LEU A 216 17.30 -12.45 -1.04
C LEU A 216 17.02 -13.29 0.22
N ASP A 217 18.07 -13.99 0.68
CA ASP A 217 18.10 -14.70 1.96
C ASP A 217 18.31 -13.72 3.13
N LEU A 218 17.21 -13.16 3.62
CA LEU A 218 17.21 -12.16 4.69
C LEU A 218 17.07 -12.83 6.06
N ALA A 219 17.79 -12.29 7.04
CA ALA A 219 17.77 -12.77 8.42
C ALA A 219 16.33 -12.98 8.95
N TYR A 220 16.08 -14.20 9.45
CA TYR A 220 14.79 -14.63 9.94
C TYR A 220 14.91 -15.28 11.33
N ALA A 221 14.12 -14.73 12.25
CA ALA A 221 13.56 -15.43 13.41
C ALA A 221 12.21 -14.75 13.73
N PRO A 222 11.29 -15.41 14.45
CA PRO A 222 9.94 -14.89 14.70
C PRO A 222 9.85 -13.45 15.21
N PRO A 223 10.76 -12.93 16.07
CA PRO A 223 10.72 -11.54 16.53
C PRO A 223 11.11 -10.49 15.49
N PHE A 224 11.77 -10.88 14.39
CA PHE A 224 12.45 -9.93 13.50
C PHE A 224 11.90 -9.92 12.07
N ASN A 225 11.44 -11.05 11.56
CA ASN A 225 10.93 -11.13 10.18
C ASN A 225 9.92 -12.27 10.02
N SER A 226 9.39 -12.43 8.82
CA SER A 226 8.69 -13.65 8.37
C SER A 226 9.59 -14.44 7.42
N PRO A 227 9.33 -15.75 7.18
CA PRO A 227 10.07 -16.52 6.19
C PRO A 227 10.14 -15.83 4.83
N ASN A 228 8.98 -15.30 4.39
CA ASN A 228 8.90 -14.31 3.31
C ASN A 228 8.46 -12.97 3.91
N GLY A 229 9.44 -12.09 4.11
CA GLY A 229 9.23 -10.76 4.68
C GLY A 229 8.58 -9.77 3.68
N PRO A 230 8.34 -8.52 4.10
CA PRO A 230 7.77 -7.50 3.22
C PRO A 230 8.56 -7.29 1.91
N VAL A 231 9.89 -7.40 1.94
CA VAL A 231 10.75 -7.24 0.75
C VAL A 231 10.51 -8.36 -0.27
N ASN A 232 10.65 -9.64 0.14
CA ASN A 232 10.38 -10.79 -0.74
C ASN A 232 8.94 -10.79 -1.25
N MET A 233 7.96 -10.46 -0.38
CA MET A 233 6.56 -10.40 -0.79
C MET A 233 6.28 -9.30 -1.83
N ALA A 234 6.94 -8.14 -1.73
CA ALA A 234 6.84 -7.11 -2.75
C ALA A 234 7.44 -7.57 -4.08
N ALA A 235 8.59 -8.24 -4.04
CA ALA A 235 9.23 -8.82 -5.23
C ALA A 235 8.35 -9.88 -5.91
N PHE A 236 7.83 -10.86 -5.16
CA PHE A 236 6.91 -11.87 -5.70
C PHE A 236 5.65 -11.24 -6.31
N THR A 237 5.10 -10.20 -5.66
CA THR A 237 3.95 -9.47 -6.17
C THR A 237 4.28 -8.78 -7.49
N ALA A 238 5.46 -8.16 -7.61
CA ALA A 238 5.93 -7.54 -8.84
C ALA A 238 6.21 -8.57 -9.96
N GLN A 239 6.82 -9.71 -9.66
CA GLN A 239 7.01 -10.81 -10.62
C GLN A 239 5.67 -11.32 -11.16
N ASN A 240 4.70 -11.54 -10.27
CA ASN A 240 3.37 -12.01 -10.65
C ASN A 240 2.60 -10.96 -11.47
N HIS A 241 2.79 -9.67 -11.17
CA HIS A 241 2.22 -8.58 -11.95
C HIS A 241 2.82 -8.55 -13.37
N LEU A 242 4.15 -8.53 -13.49
CA LEU A 242 4.87 -8.46 -14.76
C LEU A 242 4.62 -9.67 -15.67
N SER A 243 4.49 -10.87 -15.09
CA SER A 243 4.19 -12.10 -15.85
C SER A 243 2.71 -12.26 -16.21
N ASN A 244 1.86 -11.29 -15.87
CA ASN A 244 0.39 -11.37 -15.97
C ASN A 244 -0.22 -12.57 -15.20
N PHE A 245 0.54 -13.18 -14.30
CA PHE A 245 0.04 -14.23 -13.41
C PHE A 245 -0.95 -13.66 -12.40
N SER A 246 -0.75 -12.41 -11.98
CA SER A 246 -1.62 -11.62 -11.11
C SER A 246 -1.68 -10.14 -11.51
N PRO A 247 -2.35 -9.80 -12.64
CA PRO A 247 -2.54 -8.41 -13.03
C PRO A 247 -3.17 -7.62 -11.89
N SER A 248 -2.67 -6.42 -11.63
CA SER A 248 -3.13 -5.63 -10.50
C SER A 248 -3.21 -4.14 -10.82
N ILE A 249 -4.12 -3.46 -10.13
CA ILE A 249 -4.39 -2.03 -10.28
C ILE A 249 -3.99 -1.33 -8.98
N LEU A 250 -3.25 -0.24 -9.09
CA LEU A 250 -2.92 0.59 -7.92
C LEU A 250 -4.14 1.38 -7.49
N ALA A 251 -4.29 1.62 -6.18
CA ALA A 251 -5.40 2.41 -5.65
C ALA A 251 -5.53 3.80 -6.29
N LYS A 252 -4.41 4.42 -6.68
CA LYS A 252 -4.41 5.73 -7.36
C LYS A 252 -4.95 5.70 -8.79
N ASP A 253 -4.95 4.54 -9.44
CA ASP A 253 -5.39 4.35 -10.82
C ASP A 253 -6.77 3.64 -10.86
N LEU A 254 -7.33 3.34 -9.69
CA LEU A 254 -8.57 2.56 -9.52
C LEU A 254 -9.78 3.25 -10.17
N GLU A 255 -9.92 4.56 -9.96
CA GLU A 255 -11.07 5.31 -10.50
C GLU A 255 -11.06 5.33 -12.03
N THR A 256 -9.92 5.68 -12.64
CA THR A 256 -9.75 5.61 -14.10
C THR A 256 -10.07 4.21 -14.62
N PHE A 257 -9.53 3.17 -13.98
CA PHE A 257 -9.80 1.79 -14.36
C PHE A 257 -11.29 1.43 -14.28
N VAL A 258 -11.98 1.82 -13.21
CA VAL A 258 -13.42 1.56 -13.04
C VAL A 258 -14.25 2.26 -14.11
N LEU A 259 -13.95 3.52 -14.42
CA LEU A 259 -14.64 4.28 -15.46
C LEU A 259 -14.45 3.68 -16.86
N GLU A 260 -13.23 3.21 -17.17
CA GLU A 260 -12.90 2.64 -18.48
C GLU A 260 -13.41 1.21 -18.67
N LYS A 261 -13.28 0.36 -17.65
CA LYS A 261 -13.54 -1.08 -17.74
C LYS A 261 -14.91 -1.50 -17.21
N GLN A 262 -15.57 -0.65 -16.42
CA GLN A 262 -16.84 -0.95 -15.74
C GLN A 262 -16.85 -2.36 -15.12
N PRO A 263 -15.86 -2.69 -14.27
CA PRO A 263 -15.65 -4.06 -13.82
C PRO A 263 -16.75 -4.52 -12.85
N ILE A 264 -16.95 -5.83 -12.80
CA ILE A 264 -17.63 -6.48 -11.69
C ILE A 264 -16.66 -6.50 -10.50
N ALA A 265 -16.95 -5.67 -9.50
CA ALA A 265 -16.16 -5.65 -8.27
C ALA A 265 -16.65 -6.73 -7.29
N ILE A 266 -15.73 -7.58 -6.86
CA ILE A 266 -15.96 -8.65 -5.88
C ILE A 266 -15.07 -8.40 -4.66
N ASP A 267 -15.70 -8.15 -3.52
CA ASP A 267 -15.03 -7.98 -2.24
C ASP A 267 -15.02 -9.31 -1.48
N LEU A 268 -13.81 -9.82 -1.24
CA LEU A 268 -13.50 -11.11 -0.62
C LEU A 268 -13.33 -11.02 0.90
N ARG A 269 -13.51 -9.83 1.49
CA ARG A 269 -13.42 -9.65 2.94
C ARG A 269 -14.61 -10.30 3.64
N ASP A 270 -14.49 -10.52 4.94
CA ASP A 270 -15.61 -11.03 5.71
C ASP A 270 -16.79 -10.04 5.70
N PRO A 271 -18.04 -10.52 5.79
CA PRO A 271 -19.23 -9.66 5.71
C PRO A 271 -19.29 -8.54 6.76
N ILE A 272 -18.66 -8.74 7.92
CA ILE A 272 -18.65 -7.75 8.99
C ILE A 272 -17.73 -6.58 8.60
N THR A 273 -16.51 -6.88 8.16
CA THR A 273 -15.56 -5.87 7.66
C THR A 273 -16.12 -5.15 6.43
N PHE A 274 -16.75 -5.89 5.51
CA PHE A 274 -17.43 -5.32 4.35
C PHE A 274 -18.56 -4.36 4.75
N GLY A 275 -19.42 -4.77 5.68
CA GLY A 275 -20.56 -3.97 6.15
C GLY A 275 -20.14 -2.68 6.88
N LYS A 276 -18.96 -2.64 7.50
CA LYS A 276 -18.42 -1.42 8.13
C LYS A 276 -17.99 -0.39 7.10
N ALA A 277 -17.29 -0.83 6.05
CA ALA A 277 -16.86 0.04 4.97
C ALA A 277 -16.47 -0.79 3.74
N SER A 278 -17.00 -0.43 2.58
CA SER A 278 -16.78 -1.10 1.30
C SER A 278 -16.82 -0.13 0.14
N LEU A 279 -16.33 -0.59 -1.01
CA LEU A 279 -16.56 0.09 -2.28
C LEU A 279 -18.05 -0.03 -2.62
N ARG A 280 -18.73 1.11 -2.77
CA ARG A 280 -20.16 1.14 -3.13
C ARG A 280 -20.40 0.33 -4.40
N GLY A 281 -21.42 -0.53 -4.37
CA GLY A 281 -21.80 -1.37 -5.51
C GLY A 281 -20.97 -2.64 -5.72
N SER A 282 -19.95 -2.88 -4.89
CA SER A 282 -19.21 -4.16 -4.91
C SER A 282 -20.02 -5.31 -4.29
N ASN A 283 -19.74 -6.53 -4.75
CA ASN A 283 -20.40 -7.75 -4.31
C ASN A 283 -19.54 -8.46 -3.25
N ASN A 284 -20.07 -8.66 -2.04
CA ASN A 284 -19.33 -9.41 -1.01
C ASN A 284 -19.50 -10.92 -1.18
N LEU A 285 -18.46 -11.58 -1.69
CA LEU A 285 -18.47 -13.02 -1.95
C LEU A 285 -17.20 -13.65 -1.39
N SER A 286 -17.35 -14.69 -0.57
CA SER A 286 -16.19 -15.43 -0.08
C SER A 286 -15.55 -16.26 -1.19
N GLN A 287 -14.27 -16.60 -1.03
CA GLN A 287 -13.58 -17.50 -1.95
C GLN A 287 -14.32 -18.83 -2.15
N ALA A 288 -14.88 -19.39 -1.08
CA ALA A 288 -15.64 -20.64 -1.14
C ALA A 288 -16.91 -20.47 -1.99
N MET A 289 -17.68 -19.40 -1.77
CA MET A 289 -18.87 -19.14 -2.58
C MET A 289 -18.54 -18.95 -4.06
N LEU A 290 -17.44 -18.27 -4.38
CA LEU A 290 -17.00 -18.13 -5.77
C LEU A 290 -16.63 -19.46 -6.39
N ARG A 291 -15.91 -20.32 -5.66
CA ARG A 291 -15.52 -21.65 -6.14
C ARG A 291 -16.74 -22.52 -6.46
N ASP A 292 -17.75 -22.50 -5.59
CA ASP A 292 -18.94 -23.34 -5.72
C ASP A 292 -19.94 -22.80 -6.76
N ASN A 293 -19.73 -21.57 -7.26
CA ASN A 293 -20.64 -20.88 -8.17
C ASN A 293 -19.91 -20.22 -9.35
N LEU A 294 -18.79 -20.81 -9.80
CA LEU A 294 -18.00 -20.28 -10.92
C LEU A 294 -18.83 -20.10 -12.21
N ASP A 295 -19.77 -21.03 -12.44
CA ASP A 295 -20.71 -21.03 -13.56
C ASP A 295 -21.66 -19.83 -13.56
N LYS A 296 -21.88 -19.20 -12.39
CA LYS A 296 -22.80 -18.06 -12.23
C LYS A 296 -22.09 -16.71 -12.37
N ILE A 297 -20.76 -16.68 -12.44
CA ILE A 297 -20.02 -15.44 -12.62
C ILE A 297 -20.07 -15.07 -14.11
N PRO A 298 -20.56 -13.86 -14.48
CA PRO A 298 -20.65 -13.46 -15.88
C PRO A 298 -19.31 -13.55 -16.60
N GLN A 299 -19.32 -14.19 -17.77
CA GLN A 299 -18.17 -14.23 -18.68
C GLN A 299 -18.07 -12.92 -19.48
N GLY A 300 -16.87 -12.64 -20.01
CA GLY A 300 -16.64 -11.49 -20.91
C GLY A 300 -16.67 -10.11 -20.25
N HIS A 301 -16.70 -10.04 -18.92
CA HIS A 301 -16.61 -8.80 -18.16
C HIS A 301 -15.30 -8.75 -17.36
N ALA A 302 -14.73 -7.57 -17.23
CA ALA A 302 -13.60 -7.36 -16.34
C ALA A 302 -14.02 -7.62 -14.88
N ILE A 303 -13.22 -8.36 -14.12
CA ILE A 303 -13.46 -8.65 -12.70
C ILE A 303 -12.39 -7.95 -11.87
N LEU A 304 -12.81 -7.15 -10.90
CA LEU A 304 -11.94 -6.52 -9.91
C LEU A 304 -12.09 -7.22 -8.56
N LEU A 305 -10.99 -7.80 -8.07
CA LEU A 305 -10.96 -8.47 -6.77
C LEU A 305 -10.42 -7.53 -5.69
N ILE A 306 -11.15 -7.43 -4.59
CA ILE A 306 -10.80 -6.63 -3.42
C ILE A 306 -10.67 -7.57 -2.23
N SER A 307 -9.52 -7.57 -1.56
CA SER A 307 -9.34 -8.19 -0.24
C SER A 307 -8.67 -7.18 0.69
N ASP A 308 -8.37 -7.53 1.95
CA ASP A 308 -7.77 -6.57 2.90
C ASP A 308 -6.46 -5.96 2.38
N ASP A 309 -5.53 -6.80 1.96
CA ASP A 309 -4.17 -6.44 1.54
C ASP A 309 -3.77 -6.97 0.15
N GLY A 310 -4.74 -7.51 -0.60
CA GLY A 310 -4.55 -8.12 -1.93
C GLY A 310 -4.13 -9.59 -1.94
N GLN A 311 -3.79 -10.22 -0.80
CA GLN A 311 -3.31 -11.61 -0.80
C GLN A 311 -4.41 -12.61 -1.20
N LYS A 312 -5.59 -12.56 -0.58
CA LYS A 312 -6.72 -13.42 -0.97
C LYS A 312 -7.17 -13.12 -2.40
N GLY A 313 -7.13 -11.84 -2.79
CA GLY A 313 -7.39 -11.41 -4.16
C GLY A 313 -6.50 -12.11 -5.19
N HIS A 314 -5.20 -12.26 -4.92
CA HIS A 314 -4.29 -13.04 -5.77
C HIS A 314 -4.72 -14.51 -5.91
N VAL A 315 -5.05 -15.18 -4.80
CA VAL A 315 -5.47 -16.59 -4.82
C VAL A 315 -6.74 -16.78 -5.66
N VAL A 316 -7.74 -15.91 -5.45
CA VAL A 316 -9.00 -15.96 -6.22
C VAL A 316 -8.75 -15.59 -7.68
N LEU A 317 -7.86 -14.64 -7.98
CA LEU A 317 -7.47 -14.31 -9.34
C LEU A 317 -6.93 -15.54 -10.07
N ARG A 318 -6.05 -16.30 -9.42
CA ARG A 318 -5.51 -17.54 -10.01
C ARG A 318 -6.58 -18.60 -10.22
N MET A 319 -7.52 -18.72 -9.30
CA MET A 319 -8.67 -19.63 -9.43
C MET A 319 -9.53 -19.24 -10.64
N LEU A 320 -9.90 -17.97 -10.77
CA LEU A 320 -10.72 -17.49 -11.89
C LEU A 320 -9.98 -17.62 -13.23
N LYS A 321 -8.70 -17.23 -13.30
CA LYS A 321 -7.90 -17.45 -14.53
C LYS A 321 -7.82 -18.93 -14.92
N GLY A 322 -7.66 -19.82 -13.94
CA GLY A 322 -7.67 -21.27 -14.18
C GLY A 322 -9.02 -21.81 -14.65
N ALA A 323 -10.12 -21.13 -14.31
CA ALA A 323 -11.47 -21.44 -14.77
C ALA A 323 -11.85 -20.79 -16.12
N GLY A 324 -10.91 -20.10 -16.77
CA GLY A 324 -11.10 -19.51 -18.11
C GLY A 324 -11.49 -18.04 -18.13
N PHE A 325 -11.54 -17.34 -16.98
CA PHE A 325 -11.78 -15.89 -16.97
C PHE A 325 -10.51 -15.14 -17.41
N GLU A 326 -10.61 -14.34 -18.48
CA GLU A 326 -9.45 -13.67 -19.07
C GLU A 326 -9.11 -12.34 -18.38
N GLU A 327 -10.10 -11.47 -18.19
CA GLU A 327 -9.95 -10.13 -17.62
C GLU A 327 -10.19 -10.10 -16.10
N VAL A 328 -9.24 -10.63 -15.33
CA VAL A 328 -9.29 -10.62 -13.86
C VAL A 328 -8.13 -9.82 -13.29
N TYR A 329 -8.46 -8.86 -12.42
CA TYR A 329 -7.53 -7.90 -11.83
C TYR A 329 -7.63 -7.90 -10.30
N ASN A 330 -6.48 -7.78 -9.65
CA ASN A 330 -6.40 -7.64 -8.19
C ASN A 330 -6.14 -6.17 -7.81
N LEU A 331 -6.79 -5.67 -6.78
CA LEU A 331 -6.44 -4.36 -6.22
C LEU A 331 -5.12 -4.47 -5.44
N SER A 332 -4.09 -3.76 -5.90
CA SER A 332 -2.73 -3.81 -5.32
C SER A 332 -2.73 -3.23 -3.90
N GLY A 333 -2.35 -4.07 -2.92
CA GLY A 333 -2.47 -3.76 -1.49
C GLY A 333 -3.91 -3.69 -0.97
N GLY A 334 -4.90 -4.14 -1.75
CA GLY A 334 -6.28 -4.33 -1.31
C GLY A 334 -7.00 -3.08 -0.80
N TYR A 335 -8.04 -3.31 0.01
CA TYR A 335 -8.87 -2.27 0.61
C TYR A 335 -8.05 -1.28 1.44
N ILE A 336 -6.98 -1.73 2.11
CA ILE A 336 -6.10 -0.85 2.89
C ILE A 336 -5.49 0.25 2.01
N SER A 337 -5.00 -0.10 0.82
CA SER A 337 -4.48 0.89 -0.13
C SER A 337 -5.56 1.85 -0.60
N MET A 338 -6.74 1.33 -0.95
CA MET A 338 -7.86 2.15 -1.43
C MET A 338 -8.37 3.11 -0.36
N GLU A 339 -8.59 2.64 0.86
CA GLU A 339 -9.04 3.50 1.97
C GLU A 339 -8.02 4.61 2.27
N ARG A 340 -6.73 4.28 2.29
CA ARG A 340 -5.67 5.28 2.51
C ARG A 340 -5.59 6.30 1.38
N HIS A 341 -5.78 5.87 0.13
CA HIS A 341 -5.85 6.78 -1.00
C HIS A 341 -7.07 7.70 -0.91
N ALA A 342 -8.25 7.15 -0.62
CA ALA A 342 -9.49 7.90 -0.46
C ALA A 342 -9.39 8.95 0.67
N ARG A 343 -8.72 8.62 1.78
CA ARG A 343 -8.51 9.55 2.90
C ARG A 343 -7.48 10.64 2.59
N ALA A 344 -6.44 10.32 1.83
CA ALA A 344 -5.33 11.24 1.57
C ALA A 344 -5.58 12.19 0.39
N ILE A 345 -6.18 11.67 -0.67
CA ILE A 345 -6.40 12.37 -1.95
C ILE A 345 -7.89 12.45 -2.28
N GLY A 346 -8.61 11.34 -2.13
CA GLY A 346 -10.03 11.21 -2.50
C GLY A 346 -10.25 10.53 -3.85
N TYR A 347 -11.51 10.26 -4.14
CA TYR A 347 -12.03 9.84 -5.44
C TYR A 347 -13.20 10.76 -5.79
N GLU A 348 -13.37 11.15 -7.05
CA GLU A 348 -14.42 12.08 -7.49
C GLU A 348 -15.70 11.34 -7.95
N HIS A 349 -15.52 10.21 -8.63
CA HIS A 349 -16.54 9.48 -9.40
C HIS A 349 -16.47 7.96 -9.22
N LEU A 350 -15.79 7.46 -8.18
CA LEU A 350 -15.65 6.03 -7.94
C LEU A 350 -16.97 5.39 -7.46
N ASP A 351 -17.67 4.73 -8.39
CA ASP A 351 -18.80 3.84 -8.14
C ASP A 351 -18.71 2.64 -9.09
N VAL A 352 -19.08 1.45 -8.63
CA VAL A 352 -19.09 0.22 -9.45
C VAL A 352 -20.51 -0.31 -9.57
N ALA A 353 -20.87 -0.84 -10.73
CA ALA A 353 -22.22 -1.33 -10.94
C ALA A 353 -22.48 -2.62 -10.13
N LEU A 354 -23.66 -2.70 -9.51
CA LEU A 354 -24.16 -3.95 -8.95
C LEU A 354 -24.38 -4.96 -10.08
N LEU A 355 -24.12 -6.24 -9.80
CA LEU A 355 -24.53 -7.31 -10.70
C LEU A 355 -26.05 -7.20 -10.95
N PRO A 356 -26.53 -7.36 -12.19
CA PRO A 356 -27.95 -7.53 -12.44
C PRO A 356 -28.42 -8.78 -11.67
N ILE A 357 -29.18 -8.57 -10.60
CA ILE A 357 -29.78 -9.67 -9.87
C ILE A 357 -30.92 -10.21 -10.73
N GLU A 358 -30.79 -11.44 -11.25
CA GLU A 358 -31.95 -12.16 -11.75
C GLU A 358 -32.92 -12.41 -10.57
N LYS A 359 -34.00 -11.64 -10.53
CA LYS A 359 -35.08 -11.85 -9.56
C LYS A 359 -35.80 -13.16 -9.90
N LYS A 360 -35.45 -14.24 -9.21
CA LYS A 360 -36.24 -15.47 -9.23
C LYS A 360 -37.50 -15.25 -8.40
N SER A 361 -38.65 -15.15 -9.05
CA SER A 361 -39.95 -15.14 -8.37
C SER A 361 -40.29 -16.56 -7.91
N VAL A 362 -40.53 -16.74 -6.62
CA VAL A 362 -41.15 -17.97 -6.12
C VAL A 362 -42.60 -17.99 -6.64
N LYS A 363 -42.94 -18.96 -7.50
CA LYS A 363 -44.34 -19.18 -7.86
C LYS A 363 -45.06 -19.63 -6.59
N LYS A 364 -45.96 -18.79 -6.07
CA LYS A 364 -46.93 -19.19 -5.05
C LYS A 364 -47.80 -20.29 -5.65
N GLU A 365 -47.51 -21.55 -5.34
CA GLU A 365 -48.56 -22.57 -5.42
C GLU A 365 -49.64 -22.20 -4.42
N LYS A 366 -50.87 -22.07 -4.93
CA LYS A 366 -52.05 -21.69 -4.16
C LYS A 366 -52.38 -22.80 -3.16
N ALA A 367 -52.05 -22.58 -1.89
CA ALA A 367 -52.78 -23.20 -0.78
C ALA A 367 -53.92 -22.25 -0.40
N SER A 368 -55.15 -22.73 -0.59
CA SER A 368 -56.38 -22.12 -0.08
C SER A 368 -56.42 -22.23 1.44
N GLY A 369 -56.50 -21.10 2.14
CA GLY A 369 -56.70 -21.05 3.59
C GLY A 369 -56.63 -19.61 4.10
N GLU A 370 -57.79 -19.12 4.50
CA GLU A 370 -58.19 -17.96 5.32
C GLU A 370 -57.17 -16.91 5.79
N GLU A 371 -57.63 -15.65 5.76
CA GLU A 371 -56.99 -14.49 6.37
C GLU A 371 -56.94 -14.66 7.90
N GLU A 372 -55.75 -14.88 8.46
CA GLU A 372 -55.49 -14.69 9.89
C GLU A 372 -54.35 -13.71 10.14
N GLN A 373 -54.50 -12.98 11.24
CA GLN A 373 -53.77 -11.80 11.67
C GLN A 373 -52.25 -12.01 11.70
N VAL A 374 -51.53 -10.98 11.28
CA VAL A 374 -50.07 -10.90 11.38
C VAL A 374 -49.70 -10.62 12.84
N GLU A 375 -49.52 -11.68 13.63
CA GLU A 375 -48.61 -11.67 14.78
C GLU A 375 -47.22 -12.15 14.30
N GLU A 376 -46.18 -11.43 14.72
CA GLU A 376 -44.78 -11.74 14.46
C GLU A 376 -44.40 -13.12 15.02
N ALA A 377 -44.52 -14.14 14.18
CA ALA A 377 -43.81 -15.41 14.35
C ALA A 377 -42.67 -15.44 13.32
N VAL A 378 -41.45 -15.11 13.76
CA VAL A 378 -40.24 -15.40 12.99
C VAL A 378 -40.17 -16.92 12.82
N ALA A 379 -40.48 -17.41 11.62
CA ALA A 379 -40.45 -18.83 11.32
C ALA A 379 -39.04 -19.39 11.57
N ASN A 380 -38.98 -20.44 12.39
CA ASN A 380 -37.76 -21.10 12.88
C ASN A 380 -37.09 -22.03 11.84
N ASP A 381 -37.29 -21.79 10.53
CA ASP A 381 -36.85 -22.68 9.43
C ASP A 381 -35.56 -22.22 8.71
N GLY A 382 -34.93 -21.14 9.16
CA GLY A 382 -33.65 -20.65 8.59
C GLY A 382 -32.44 -21.52 8.97
N PRO A 383 -31.30 -21.42 8.27
CA PRO A 383 -30.09 -22.15 8.64
C PRO A 383 -29.62 -21.77 10.06
N VAL A 384 -29.08 -22.73 10.81
CA VAL A 384 -28.41 -22.45 12.09
C VAL A 384 -27.06 -21.84 11.80
N ILE A 385 -26.76 -20.68 12.37
CA ILE A 385 -25.50 -19.98 12.17
C ILE A 385 -24.63 -20.17 13.41
N LEU A 386 -23.50 -20.85 13.26
CA LEU A 386 -22.54 -21.11 14.31
C LEU A 386 -21.32 -20.21 14.18
N ASP A 387 -21.03 -19.47 15.24
CA ASP A 387 -19.82 -18.68 15.40
C ASP A 387 -18.82 -19.44 16.26
N VAL A 388 -17.74 -19.94 15.64
CA VAL A 388 -16.70 -20.74 16.31
C VAL A 388 -15.53 -19.91 16.84
N ARG A 389 -15.70 -18.59 16.92
CA ARG A 389 -14.75 -17.70 17.56
C ARG A 389 -14.87 -17.78 19.09
N THR A 390 -13.89 -17.24 19.80
CA THR A 390 -13.93 -17.15 21.26
C THR A 390 -15.11 -16.27 21.73
N PRO A 391 -15.63 -16.44 22.96
CA PRO A 391 -16.71 -15.58 23.48
C PRO A 391 -16.38 -14.09 23.44
N MET A 392 -15.11 -13.74 23.62
CA MET A 392 -14.64 -12.35 23.51
C MET A 392 -14.74 -11.81 22.08
N GLU A 393 -14.39 -12.62 21.07
CA GLU A 393 -14.57 -12.27 19.66
C GLU A 393 -16.05 -12.16 19.26
N PHE A 394 -16.91 -13.01 19.83
CA PHE A 394 -18.36 -12.96 19.63
C PHE A 394 -18.97 -11.68 20.23
N ALA A 395 -18.56 -11.31 21.44
CA ALA A 395 -19.01 -10.10 22.14
C ALA A 395 -18.61 -8.80 21.42
N MET A 396 -17.54 -8.82 20.62
CA MET A 396 -17.14 -7.69 19.77
C MET A 396 -18.04 -7.50 18.53
N GLY A 397 -19.01 -8.40 18.32
CA GLY A 397 -20.00 -8.35 17.26
C GLY A 397 -20.05 -9.67 16.47
N ALA A 398 -21.26 -10.18 16.25
CA ALA A 398 -21.54 -11.43 15.57
C ALA A 398 -22.68 -11.26 14.56
N TYR A 399 -22.87 -12.23 13.68
CA TYR A 399 -24.03 -12.26 12.80
C TYR A 399 -25.32 -12.33 13.65
N PRO A 400 -26.35 -11.51 13.34
CA PRO A 400 -27.61 -11.52 14.11
C PRO A 400 -28.24 -12.91 14.16
N GLY A 401 -28.48 -13.44 15.37
CA GLY A 401 -29.03 -14.78 15.57
C GLY A 401 -28.02 -15.92 15.50
N ALA A 402 -26.71 -15.63 15.38
CA ALA A 402 -25.67 -16.65 15.48
C ALA A 402 -25.52 -17.17 16.91
N ILE A 403 -25.28 -18.48 17.03
CA ILE A 403 -24.99 -19.16 18.29
C ILE A 403 -23.47 -19.25 18.42
N ASN A 404 -22.92 -18.72 19.51
CA ASN A 404 -21.49 -18.89 19.80
C ASN A 404 -21.23 -20.28 20.35
N VAL A 405 -20.43 -21.05 19.62
CA VAL A 405 -19.96 -22.37 20.06
C VAL A 405 -18.47 -22.40 19.77
N GLY A 406 -17.64 -22.18 20.78
CA GLY A 406 -16.18 -22.20 20.61
C GLY A 406 -15.72 -23.48 19.92
N LEU A 407 -14.63 -23.41 19.14
CA LEU A 407 -14.12 -24.56 18.39
C LEU A 407 -13.93 -25.80 19.28
N ASP A 408 -13.45 -25.61 20.50
CA ASP A 408 -13.21 -26.69 21.47
C ASP A 408 -14.52 -27.33 21.99
N ASP A 409 -15.62 -26.58 21.96
CA ASP A 409 -16.94 -27.01 22.45
C ASP A 409 -17.85 -27.56 21.33
N LEU A 410 -17.44 -27.40 20.07
CA LEU A 410 -18.25 -27.72 18.90
C LEU A 410 -18.64 -29.20 18.85
N GLN A 411 -17.74 -30.09 19.27
CA GLN A 411 -18.00 -31.52 19.32
C GLN A 411 -19.11 -31.86 20.33
N SER A 412 -19.06 -31.26 21.52
CA SER A 412 -20.07 -31.45 22.56
C SER A 412 -21.43 -30.85 22.15
N TRP A 413 -21.40 -29.69 21.48
CA TRP A 413 -22.61 -29.08 20.94
C TRP A 413 -23.25 -29.96 19.84
N ALA A 414 -22.46 -30.51 18.92
CA ALA A 414 -22.96 -31.34 17.82
C ALA A 414 -23.63 -32.65 18.28
N VAL A 415 -23.22 -33.20 19.43
CA VAL A 415 -23.87 -34.38 20.02
C VAL A 415 -25.28 -34.05 20.53
N ASN A 416 -25.44 -32.85 21.09
CA ASN A 416 -26.69 -32.40 21.72
C ASN A 416 -27.62 -31.65 20.75
N PHE A 417 -27.21 -31.47 19.50
CA PHE A 417 -28.03 -30.81 18.49
C PHE A 417 -29.05 -31.81 17.91
N GLU A 418 -30.34 -31.55 18.20
CA GLU A 418 -31.44 -32.46 17.89
C GLU A 418 -31.82 -32.49 16.40
N ASP A 419 -31.66 -31.36 15.69
CA ASP A 419 -32.13 -31.17 14.32
C ASP A 419 -31.00 -31.33 13.28
N LYS A 420 -30.48 -32.55 13.15
CA LYS A 420 -29.29 -32.85 12.34
C LYS A 420 -29.48 -32.65 10.83
N ASP A 421 -30.71 -32.55 10.35
CA ASP A 421 -31.04 -32.35 8.94
C ASP A 421 -31.11 -30.85 8.57
N ARG A 422 -31.06 -29.95 9.55
CA ARG A 422 -31.07 -28.51 9.33
C ARG A 422 -29.74 -28.01 8.78
N LYS A 423 -29.81 -27.07 7.83
CA LYS A 423 -28.61 -26.46 7.25
C LYS A 423 -27.84 -25.66 8.30
N ILE A 424 -26.57 -26.01 8.52
CA ILE A 424 -25.68 -25.32 9.45
C ILE A 424 -24.65 -24.49 8.67
N ILE A 425 -24.50 -23.21 9.02
CA ILE A 425 -23.47 -22.32 8.51
C ILE A 425 -22.48 -22.04 9.64
N VAL A 426 -21.24 -22.51 9.49
CA VAL A 426 -20.17 -22.28 10.46
C VAL A 426 -19.26 -21.16 9.94
N TYR A 427 -18.91 -20.19 10.79
CA TYR A 427 -17.97 -19.13 10.41
C TYR A 427 -17.02 -18.74 11.56
N CYS A 428 -15.84 -18.25 11.19
CA CYS A 428 -14.91 -17.62 12.10
C CYS A 428 -14.28 -16.36 11.48
N ALA A 429 -13.42 -15.66 12.22
CA ALA A 429 -12.83 -14.39 11.76
C ALA A 429 -11.99 -14.53 10.47
N SER A 430 -11.28 -15.65 10.32
CA SER A 430 -10.32 -15.88 9.21
C SER A 430 -10.72 -16.98 8.24
N GLY A 431 -11.76 -17.77 8.57
CA GLY A 431 -12.10 -19.02 7.91
C GLY A 431 -11.27 -20.23 8.34
N ALA A 432 -10.24 -20.07 9.19
CA ALA A 432 -9.33 -21.17 9.56
C ALA A 432 -9.88 -22.12 10.65
N ARG A 433 -10.97 -21.74 11.32
CA ARG A 433 -11.59 -22.49 12.43
C ARG A 433 -12.96 -23.06 12.06
N SER A 434 -13.46 -22.73 10.87
CA SER A 434 -14.84 -22.92 10.43
C SER A 434 -14.93 -23.79 9.20
#